data_AF-A0A2P4YMA3-F1
#
_entry.id   AF-A0A2P4YMA3-F1
#
_cell.length_a   1.000
_cell.length_b   1.000
_cell.length_c   1.000
_cell.angle_alpha   90.00
_cell.angle_beta   90.00
_cell.angle_gamma   90.00
#
_symmetry.space_group_name_H-M   'P 1'
#
loop_
_entity.id
_entity.type
_entity.pdbx_description
1 polymer ?
#
loop_
_entity_poly.entity_id
_entity_poly.type
_entity_poly.pdbx_seq_one_letter_code
_entity_poly.pdbx_strand_id
1 'polypeptide(L)' 'MATSFTFEDDKELVQQARTYVDVGTRIAWANVAQRMQRTGHNAKSLQERLRTLKKAWGNDIRLFSPSFYAKIEFSICVPQ' A
#
# COMPACT_ATOMS: atom_id res chain seq x y z
N MET A 1 -1.93 -20.40 4.14
CA MET A 1 -0.95 -19.52 3.45
C MET A 1 -1.10 -18.12 4.03
N ALA A 2 -0.38 -17.83 5.11
CA ALA A 2 -0.43 -16.53 5.76
C ALA A 2 0.50 -15.58 4.99
N THR A 3 -0.07 -14.72 4.16
CA THR A 3 0.69 -13.61 3.59
C THR A 3 0.92 -12.61 4.71
N SER A 4 2.17 -12.40 5.14
CA SER A 4 2.55 -11.45 6.21
C SER A 4 2.37 -9.98 5.81
N PHE A 5 1.33 -9.66 5.05
CA PHE A 5 0.91 -8.30 4.75
C PHE A 5 -0.12 -7.89 5.79
N THR A 6 0.24 -6.91 6.61
CA THR A 6 -0.70 -6.27 7.51
C THR A 6 -1.54 -5.25 6.76
N PHE A 7 -2.63 -4.81 7.39
CA PHE A 7 -3.44 -3.73 6.84
C PHE A 7 -2.63 -2.44 6.68
N GLU A 8 -1.64 -2.18 7.54
CA GLU A 8 -0.75 -1.03 7.42
C GLU A 8 0.18 -1.13 6.22
N ASP A 9 0.69 -2.33 5.92
CA ASP A 9 1.49 -2.57 4.71
C ASP A 9 0.65 -2.34 3.45
N ASP A 10 -0.61 -2.82 3.45
CA ASP A 10 -1.54 -2.59 2.35
C ASP A 10 -1.88 -1.10 2.18
N LYS A 11 -2.01 -0.35 3.29
CA LYS A 11 -2.19 1.11 3.25
C LYS A 11 -1.00 1.81 2.62
N GLU A 12 0.21 1.51 3.06
CA GLU A 12 1.42 2.08 2.47
C GLU A 12 1.55 1.75 0.98
N LEU A 13 1.33 0.49 0.62
CA LEU A 13 1.38 0.05 -0.77
C LEU A 13 0.41 0.82 -1.66
N VAL A 14 -0.84 0.98 -1.20
CA VAL A 14 -1.89 1.72 -1.92
C VAL A 14 -1.52 3.20 -2.05
N GLN A 15 -1.02 3.82 -0.99
CA GLN A 15 -0.60 5.22 -1.01
C GLN A 15 0.59 5.46 -1.95
N GLN A 16 1.63 4.62 -1.89
CA GLN A 16 2.77 4.73 -2.80
C GLN A 16 2.32 4.51 -4.25
N ALA A 17 1.55 3.46 -4.54
CA ALA A 17 1.05 3.19 -5.88
C ALA A 17 0.18 4.33 -6.43
N ARG A 18 -0.65 4.95 -5.57
CA ARG A 18 -1.49 6.09 -5.96
C ARG A 18 -0.67 7.27 -6.46
N THR A 19 0.49 7.57 -5.87
CA THR A 19 1.33 8.68 -6.35
C THR A 19 1.72 8.53 -7.83
N TYR A 20 2.05 7.31 -8.27
CA TYR A 20 2.35 7.04 -9.68
C TYR A 20 1.11 7.14 -10.56
N VAL A 21 -0.04 6.64 -10.10
CA VAL A 21 -1.31 6.71 -10.83
C VAL A 21 -1.79 8.15 -11.01
N ASP A 22 -1.61 8.98 -9.98
CA ASP A 22 -1.99 10.41 -9.99
C ASP A 22 -1.16 11.19 -11.02
N VAL A 23 0.14 10.91 -11.08
CA VAL A 23 1.06 11.46 -12.09
C VAL A 23 0.87 10.79 -13.47
N GLY A 24 0.09 9.71 -13.56
CA GLY A 24 -0.14 8.97 -14.81
C GLY A 24 1.05 8.15 -15.29
N THR A 25 1.96 7.77 -14.38
CA THR A 25 3.20 7.05 -14.70
C THR A 25 3.13 5.57 -14.30
N ARG A 26 4.01 4.76 -14.88
CA ARG A 26 4.15 3.36 -14.46
C ARG A 26 4.74 3.29 -13.05
N ILE A 27 4.20 2.39 -12.24
CA ILE A 27 4.68 2.17 -10.86
C ILE A 27 6.11 1.62 -10.92
N ALA A 28 7.05 2.38 -10.38
CA ALA A 28 8.43 1.94 -10.21
C ALA A 28 8.55 1.04 -8.96
N TRP A 29 8.27 -0.26 -9.13
CA TRP A 29 8.23 -1.22 -8.03
C TRP A 29 9.52 -1.30 -7.20
N ALA A 30 10.68 -1.09 -7.81
CA ALA A 30 11.95 -1.00 -7.09
C ALA A 30 11.96 0.17 -6.09
N ASN A 31 11.44 1.33 -6.50
CA ASN A 31 11.34 2.51 -5.63
C ASN A 31 10.29 2.30 -4.53
N VAL A 32 9.15 1.66 -4.86
CA VAL A 32 8.13 1.28 -3.86
C VAL A 32 8.72 0.33 -2.82
N ALA A 33 9.45 -0.71 -3.25
CA ALA A 33 10.11 -1.65 -2.35
C ALA A 33 11.17 -0.98 -1.47
N GLN A 34 11.94 -0.05 -2.03
CA GLN A 34 12.92 0.73 -1.27
C GLN A 34 12.23 1.59 -0.19
N ARG A 35 11.12 2.25 -0.52
CA ARG A 35 10.34 3.04 0.45
C ARG A 35 9.69 2.17 1.53
N MET A 36 9.26 0.97 1.16
CA MET A 36 8.67 -0.01 2.06
C MET A 36 9.70 -1.00 2.62
N GLN A 37 11.01 -0.72 2.59
CA GLN A 37 12.03 -1.70 3.00
C GLN A 37 11.84 -2.18 4.44
N ARG A 38 11.23 -1.35 5.30
CA ARG A 38 10.89 -1.67 6.70
C ARG A 38 9.96 -2.87 6.83
N THR A 39 9.15 -3.14 5.80
CA THR A 39 8.19 -4.24 5.75
C THR A 39 8.85 -5.57 5.34
N GLY A 40 10.08 -5.50 4.80
CA GLY A 40 10.80 -6.66 4.27
C GLY A 40 10.19 -7.24 2.98
N HIS A 41 9.21 -6.56 2.37
CA HIS A 41 8.55 -7.05 1.16
C HIS A 41 9.33 -6.70 -0.12
N ASN A 42 9.51 -7.70 -0.98
CA ASN A 42 10.13 -7.52 -2.28
C ASN A 42 9.15 -6.91 -3.31
N ALA A 43 9.70 -6.23 -4.31
CA ALA A 43 8.95 -5.60 -5.41
C ALA A 43 7.89 -6.52 -6.04
N LYS A 44 8.23 -7.79 -6.28
CA LYS A 44 7.31 -8.78 -6.84
C LYS A 44 6.12 -9.06 -5.92
N SER A 45 6.37 -9.22 -4.63
CA SER A 45 5.33 -9.44 -3.61
C SER A 45 4.39 -8.24 -3.51
N LEU A 46 4.93 -7.03 -3.56
CA LEU A 46 4.14 -5.78 -3.58
C LEU A 46 3.26 -5.69 -4.83
N GLN A 47 3.79 -6.07 -5.99
CA GLN A 47 3.04 -6.11 -7.24
C GLN A 47 1.88 -7.13 -7.20
N GLU A 48 2.15 -8.34 -6.72
CA GLU A 48 1.13 -9.39 -6.58
C GLU A 48 0.05 -8.99 -5.56
N ARG A 49 0.46 -8.34 -4.46
CA ARG A 49 -0.45 -7.84 -3.44
C ARG A 49 -1.36 -6.75 -3.99
N LEU A 50 -0.81 -5.75 -4.69
CA LEU A 50 -1.62 -4.70 -5.30
C LEU A 50 -2.59 -5.27 -6.34
N ARG A 51 -2.17 -6.26 -7.14
CA ARG A 51 -3.07 -6.94 -8.09
C ARG A 51 -4.24 -7.62 -7.38
N THR A 52 -3.98 -8.24 -6.23
CA THR A 52 -5.02 -8.87 -5.39
C THR A 52 -5.97 -7.82 -4.83
N LEU A 53 -5.45 -6.71 -4.29
CA LEU A 53 -6.26 -5.59 -3.80
C LEU A 53 -7.14 -5.01 -4.91
N LYS A 54 -6.60 -4.81 -6.11
CA LYS A 54 -7.37 -4.32 -7.26
C LYS A 54 -8.49 -5.29 -7.68
N LYS A 55 -8.29 -6.60 -7.53
CA LYS A 55 -9.37 -7.57 -7.78
C LYS A 55 -10.47 -7.51 -6.71
N ALA A 56 -10.10 -7.26 -5.46
CA ALA A 56 -11.05 -7.22 -4.34
C ALA A 56 -11.83 -5.92 -4.25
N TRP A 57 -11.18 -4.78 -4.50
CA TRP A 57 -11.73 -3.43 -4.26
C TRP A 57 -12.01 -2.63 -5.55
N GLY A 58 -11.57 -3.13 -6.71
CA GLY A 58 -11.76 -2.48 -8.01
C GLY A 58 -10.45 -2.09 -8.70
N ASN A 59 -10.49 -1.93 -10.02
CA ASN A 59 -9.28 -1.69 -10.81
C ASN A 59 -8.69 -0.28 -10.61
N ASP A 60 -9.49 0.68 -10.13
CA ASP A 60 -9.01 2.03 -9.89
C ASP A 60 -8.59 2.20 -8.43
N ILE A 61 -7.29 2.38 -8.23
CA ILE A 61 -6.72 2.62 -6.89
C ILE A 61 -7.35 3.87 -6.28
N ARG A 62 -7.62 4.90 -7.08
CA ARG A 62 -8.28 6.15 -6.67
C ARG A 62 -9.67 5.96 -6.05
N LEU A 63 -10.36 4.86 -6.36
CA LEU A 63 -11.68 4.53 -5.85
C LEU A 63 -11.63 3.64 -4.59
N PHE A 64 -10.44 3.32 -4.09
CA PHE A 64 -10.30 2.55 -2.86
C PHE A 64 -10.94 3.31 -1.68
N SER A 65 -11.39 2.55 -0.68
CA SER A 65 -12.03 3.12 0.50
C SER A 65 -11.16 4.18 1.19
N PRO A 66 -11.76 5.24 1.75
CA PRO A 66 -11.04 6.30 2.48
C PRO A 66 -10.12 5.78 3.58
N SER A 67 -10.42 4.62 4.17
CA SER A 67 -9.60 3.95 5.19
C SER A 67 -8.17 3.63 4.74
N PHE A 68 -7.96 3.45 3.43
CA PHE A 68 -6.61 3.29 2.86
C PHE A 68 -5.80 4.60 2.86
N TYR A 69 -6.51 5.72 2.86
CA TYR A 69 -5.97 7.08 2.78
C TYR A 69 -5.95 7.82 4.11
N ALA A 70 -6.65 7.30 5.12
CA ALA A 70 -6.53 7.79 6.48
C ALA A 70 -5.06 7.73 6.91
N LYS A 71 -4.55 8.81 7.52
CA LYS A 71 -3.19 8.86 8.10
C LYS A 71 -2.95 7.60 8.91
N ILE A 72 -1.73 7.04 8.82
CA ILE A 72 -1.25 6.11 9.83
C ILE A 72 -1.10 6.97 11.09
N GLU A 73 -2.18 7.06 11.86
CA GLU A 73 -2.13 7.60 13.20
C GLU A 73 -1.34 6.55 14.00
N PHE A 74 -0.04 6.77 14.13
CA PHE A 74 0.70 6.18 15.23
C PHE A 74 -0.07 6.61 16.47
N SER A 75 -0.88 5.69 17.01
CA SER A 75 -1.53 5.85 18.29
C SER A 75 -0.42 5.90 19.33
N ILE A 76 0.13 7.09 19.52
CA ILE A 76 0.78 7.44 20.77
C ILE A 76 -0.32 7.32 21.81
N CYS A 77 -0.30 6.21 22.54
CA CYS A 77 -1.09 6.04 23.75
C CYS A 77 -0.79 7.25 24.66
N VAL A 78 -1.70 8.21 24.70
CA VAL A 78 -1.74 9.24 25.73
C VAL A 78 -2.53 8.63 26.89
N PRO A 79 -1.87 8.19 27.98
CA PRO A 79 -2.61 7.83 29.19
C PRO A 79 -3.29 9.09 29.74
N GLN A 80 -4.61 9.02 29.91
CA GLN A 80 -5.38 9.98 30.68
C GLN A 80 -5.19 9.71 32.17
#